data_AF-A0A9P8ISM1-F1
#
_entry.id   AF-A0A9P8ISM1-F1
#
_cell.length_a   1.000
_cell.length_b   1.000
_cell.length_c   1.000
_cell.angle_alpha   90.00
_cell.angle_beta   90.00
_cell.angle_gamma   90.00
#
_symmetry.space_group_name_H-M   'P 1'
#
loop_
_entity.id
_entity.type
_entity.pdbx_description
1 polymer ?
#
loop_
_entity_poly.entity_id
_entity_poly.type
_entity_poly.pdbx_seq_one_letter_code
_entity_poly.pdbx_strand_id
1 'polypeptide(L)'
;MGTLSSPIADPGSVSMERQDISYTRTLPPIALDLSSIPFPKLSYAEYLTNTVIVHIGSLYSIFDADVFLQRMRRFYDDRDKASESGASLWHIQMLLILAFGKSIQSREHSEMGPSGMNYFILAIEAMPDIRRLYEDPLLSIEVLCLAALFMHATDLLQEAYVTKL
;
A
#
# COMPACT_ATOMS: atom_id res chain seq x y z
N MET A 1 14.58 -22.30 65.08
CA MET A 1 13.96 -21.17 64.37
C MET A 1 14.86 -20.74 63.22
N GLY A 2 14.34 -20.77 61.99
CA GLY A 2 14.74 -19.86 60.91
C GLY A 2 15.95 -20.20 60.04
N THR A 3 15.67 -20.79 58.88
CA THR A 3 16.49 -20.92 57.66
C THR A 3 16.86 -19.57 57.02
N LEU A 4 18.00 -19.51 56.32
CA LEU A 4 18.11 -18.80 55.03
C LEU A 4 19.39 -19.22 54.29
N SER A 5 19.31 -20.38 53.61
CA SER A 5 20.24 -20.69 52.51
C SER A 5 19.80 -19.86 51.30
N SER A 6 20.61 -18.89 50.89
CA SER A 6 20.44 -18.23 49.60
C SER A 6 20.84 -19.21 48.50
N PRO A 7 19.97 -19.48 47.50
CA PRO A 7 20.41 -20.10 46.26
C PRO A 7 21.12 -19.02 45.42
N ILE A 8 22.40 -19.23 45.16
CA ILE A 8 23.10 -18.55 44.07
C ILE A 8 22.44 -19.06 42.79
N ALA A 9 21.57 -18.24 42.21
CA ALA A 9 21.04 -18.46 40.88
C ALA A 9 22.24 -18.37 39.92
N ASP A 10 22.61 -19.52 39.40
CA ASP A 10 23.41 -19.66 38.19
C ASP A 10 22.83 -18.68 37.15
N PRO A 11 23.57 -17.67 36.67
CA PRO A 11 23.09 -16.86 35.58
C PRO A 11 23.09 -17.78 34.37
N GLY A 12 21.94 -18.44 34.19
CA GLY A 12 21.65 -19.29 33.05
C GLY A 12 22.18 -18.57 31.84
N SER A 13 23.16 -19.20 31.20
CA SER A 13 23.65 -18.82 29.90
C SER A 13 22.43 -18.75 28.98
N VAL A 14 21.82 -17.57 28.90
CA VAL A 14 21.00 -17.18 27.78
C VAL A 14 22.01 -17.02 26.66
N SER A 15 22.41 -18.15 26.11
CA SER A 15 22.80 -18.24 24.72
C SER A 15 21.56 -17.75 23.98
N MET A 16 21.49 -16.43 23.81
CA MET A 16 20.78 -15.83 22.71
C MET A 16 21.41 -16.48 21.50
N GLU A 17 20.83 -17.61 21.08
CA GLU A 17 20.99 -18.13 19.74
C GLU A 17 20.64 -16.94 18.87
N ARG A 18 21.68 -16.27 18.39
CA ARG A 18 21.57 -15.23 17.40
C ARG A 18 20.99 -15.99 16.22
N GLN A 19 19.67 -15.97 16.10
CA GLN A 19 18.96 -16.63 15.02
C GLN A 19 19.61 -16.11 13.76
N ASP A 20 20.38 -17.01 13.15
CA ASP A 20 21.14 -16.76 11.95
C ASP A 20 20.06 -16.61 10.88
N ILE A 21 19.58 -15.38 10.71
CA ILE A 21 18.63 -14.98 9.68
C ILE A 21 19.35 -15.14 8.37
N SER A 22 19.38 -16.38 7.89
CA SER A 22 19.88 -16.76 6.59
C SER A 22 19.12 -15.92 5.55
N TYR A 23 19.79 -14.91 5.00
CA TYR A 23 19.21 -13.90 4.10
C TYR A 23 18.80 -14.44 2.72
N THR A 24 18.93 -15.75 2.47
CA THR A 24 18.61 -16.37 1.19
C THR A 24 17.32 -17.18 1.29
N ARG A 25 16.19 -16.49 1.40
CA ARG A 25 14.90 -17.06 1.00
C ARG A 25 14.32 -16.13 -0.05
N THR A 26 14.28 -16.58 -1.30
CA THR A 26 13.56 -15.90 -2.38
C THR A 26 12.20 -15.46 -1.86
N LEU A 27 12.00 -14.16 -1.71
CA LEU A 27 10.78 -13.61 -1.14
C LEU A 27 9.62 -13.95 -2.08
N PRO A 28 8.45 -14.34 -1.55
CA PRO A 28 7.30 -14.64 -2.39
C PRO A 28 7.01 -13.45 -3.31
N PRO A 29 6.63 -13.70 -4.57
CA PRO A 29 6.22 -12.64 -5.48
C PRO A 29 4.96 -11.96 -4.93
N ILE A 30 4.77 -10.70 -5.29
CA ILE A 30 3.53 -9.99 -5.00
C ILE A 30 2.39 -10.74 -5.70
N ALA A 31 1.43 -11.23 -4.92
CA ALA A 31 0.28 -11.97 -5.42
C ALA A 31 -0.77 -11.00 -5.98
N LEU A 32 -0.45 -10.35 -7.10
CA LEU A 32 -1.35 -9.44 -7.79
C LEU A 32 -1.41 -9.82 -9.27
N ASP A 33 -2.58 -10.27 -9.70
CA ASP A 33 -2.84 -10.56 -11.11
C ASP A 33 -3.30 -9.29 -11.84
N LEU A 34 -2.38 -8.65 -12.55
CA LEU A 34 -2.61 -7.43 -13.33
C LEU A 34 -3.52 -7.65 -14.55
N SER A 35 -3.76 -8.90 -14.97
CA SER A 35 -4.63 -9.21 -16.11
C SER A 35 -6.11 -9.19 -15.72
N SER A 36 -6.43 -9.64 -14.51
CA SER A 36 -7.79 -9.73 -13.96
C SER A 36 -8.37 -8.36 -13.55
N ILE A 37 -7.51 -7.37 -13.27
CA ILE A 37 -7.95 -6.08 -12.76
C ILE A 37 -8.51 -5.20 -13.89
N PRO A 38 -9.75 -4.67 -13.75
CA PRO A 38 -10.33 -3.75 -14.71
C PRO A 38 -9.69 -2.35 -14.53
N PHE A 39 -8.64 -2.08 -15.30
CA PHE A 39 -8.01 -0.77 -15.32
C PHE A 39 -8.80 0.23 -16.18
N PRO A 40 -8.90 1.50 -15.75
CA PRO A 40 -9.48 2.56 -16.56
C PRO A 40 -8.66 2.82 -17.83
N LYS A 41 -9.22 3.54 -18.81
CA LYS A 41 -8.43 4.03 -19.96
C LYS A 41 -7.32 4.97 -19.48
N LEU A 42 -6.18 4.98 -20.18
CA LEU A 42 -5.01 5.80 -19.83
C LEU A 42 -5.39 7.26 -19.53
N SER A 43 -6.17 7.91 -20.39
CA SER A 43 -6.59 9.31 -20.19
C SER A 43 -7.39 9.54 -18.92
N TYR A 44 -8.29 8.61 -18.56
CA TYR A 44 -9.05 8.70 -17.31
C TYR A 44 -8.16 8.42 -16.10
N ALA A 45 -7.23 7.49 -16.24
CA ALA A 45 -6.27 7.14 -15.20
C ALA A 45 -5.30 8.31 -14.90
N GLU A 46 -4.81 9.01 -15.93
CA GLU A 46 -4.02 10.24 -15.80
C GLU A 46 -4.84 11.37 -15.15
N TYR A 47 -6.11 11.51 -15.55
CA TYR A 47 -7.03 12.46 -14.93
C TYR A 47 -7.21 12.19 -13.43
N LEU A 48 -7.40 10.93 -13.03
CA LEU A 48 -7.51 10.54 -11.62
C LEU A 48 -6.22 10.87 -10.86
N THR A 49 -5.06 10.55 -11.46
CA THR A 49 -3.74 10.86 -10.87
C THR A 49 -3.55 12.36 -10.66
N ASN A 50 -3.87 13.18 -11.67
CA ASN A 50 -3.83 14.64 -11.56
C ASN A 50 -4.79 15.17 -10.50
N THR A 51 -5.98 14.57 -10.39
CA THR A 51 -6.94 14.92 -9.34
C THR A 51 -6.35 14.66 -7.95
N VAL A 52 -5.69 13.51 -7.76
CA VAL A 52 -4.99 13.18 -6.51
C VAL A 52 -3.85 14.16 -6.23
N ILE A 53 -3.04 14.51 -7.22
CA ILE A 53 -1.94 15.48 -7.05
C ILE A 53 -2.48 16.84 -6.60
N VAL A 54 -3.58 17.31 -7.17
CA VAL A 54 -4.17 18.61 -6.77
C VAL A 54 -4.72 18.58 -5.34
N HIS A 55 -5.35 17.48 -4.93
CA HIS A 55 -6.01 17.39 -3.62
C HIS A 55 -5.08 16.93 -2.49
N ILE A 56 -4.21 15.96 -2.76
CA ILE A 56 -3.28 15.35 -1.78
C ILE A 56 -1.88 15.99 -1.90
N GLY A 57 -1.43 16.36 -3.10
CA GLY A 57 -0.12 16.98 -3.29
C GLY A 57 0.02 18.36 -2.65
N SER A 58 -1.10 19.05 -2.37
CA SER A 58 -1.09 20.26 -1.53
C SER A 58 -0.78 19.97 -0.05
N LEU A 59 -0.97 18.73 0.41
CA LEU A 59 -0.84 18.32 1.81
C LEU A 59 0.43 17.51 2.05
N TYR A 60 0.82 16.67 1.08
CA TYR A 60 1.93 15.74 1.19
C TYR A 60 2.56 15.56 -0.21
N SER A 61 3.83 15.95 -0.39
CA SER A 61 4.61 15.60 -1.59
C SER A 61 5.03 14.13 -1.51
N ILE A 62 4.05 13.22 -1.55
CA ILE A 62 4.24 11.79 -1.25
C ILE A 62 5.11 11.14 -2.32
N PHE A 63 4.94 11.50 -3.59
CA PHE A 63 5.68 10.88 -4.70
C PHE A 63 5.92 11.90 -5.82
N ASP A 64 6.92 11.63 -6.67
CA ASP A 64 7.18 12.42 -7.86
C ASP A 64 6.15 12.12 -8.95
N ALA A 65 5.28 13.11 -9.21
CA ALA A 65 4.18 13.00 -10.17
C ALA A 65 4.65 12.73 -11.60
N ASP A 66 5.74 13.36 -12.04
CA ASP A 66 6.24 13.21 -13.41
C ASP A 66 6.83 11.82 -13.62
N VAL A 67 7.62 11.34 -12.65
CA VAL A 67 8.16 9.98 -12.65
C VAL A 67 7.04 8.95 -12.62
N PHE A 68 6.02 9.15 -11.78
CA PHE A 68 4.88 8.25 -11.67
C PHE A 68 4.07 8.20 -12.98
N LEU A 69 3.70 9.35 -13.56
CA LEU A 69 2.96 9.42 -14.82
C LEU A 69 3.74 8.82 -15.99
N GLN A 70 5.06 9.00 -16.03
CA GLN A 70 5.90 8.36 -17.03
C GLN A 70 5.88 6.83 -16.90
N ARG A 71 6.04 6.30 -15.67
CA ARG A 71 5.96 4.85 -15.41
C ARG A 71 4.57 4.31 -15.74
N MET A 72 3.53 5.07 -15.46
CA MET A 72 2.15 4.74 -15.78
C MET A 72 1.93 4.62 -17.29
N ARG A 73 2.35 5.60 -18.08
CA ARG A 73 2.26 5.52 -19.55
C ARG A 73 2.99 4.29 -20.10
N ARG A 74 4.19 3.99 -19.59
CA ARG A 74 4.93 2.77 -19.96
C ARG A 74 4.15 1.50 -19.63
N PHE A 75 3.57 1.43 -18.43
CA PHE A 75 2.72 0.29 -18.05
C PHE A 75 1.55 0.07 -19.01
N TYR A 76 0.84 1.13 -19.42
CA TYR A 76 -0.25 0.99 -20.40
C TYR A 76 0.25 0.53 -21.78
N ASP A 77 1.39 1.05 -22.24
CA ASP A 77 2.02 0.64 -23.51
C ASP A 77 2.54 -0.81 -23.48
N ASP A 78 3.09 -1.26 -22.34
CA ASP A 78 3.61 -2.62 -22.16
C ASP A 78 2.49 -3.66 -21.99
N ARG A 79 1.35 -3.28 -21.41
CA ARG A 79 0.15 -4.13 -21.35
C ARG A 79 -0.41 -4.41 -22.73
N ASP A 80 -0.43 -3.41 -23.61
CA ASP A 80 -0.88 -3.57 -24.99
C ASP A 80 0.05 -4.51 -25.79
N LYS A 81 1.29 -4.69 -25.31
CA LYS A 81 2.33 -5.56 -25.91
C LYS A 81 2.46 -6.94 -25.25
N ALA A 82 1.57 -7.29 -24.32
CA ALA A 82 1.55 -8.58 -23.62
C ALA A 82 2.87 -8.94 -22.89
N SER A 83 3.56 -7.93 -22.33
CA SER A 83 4.74 -8.20 -21.50
C SER A 83 4.32 -8.66 -20.11
N GLU A 84 4.49 -9.96 -19.81
CA GLU A 84 4.27 -10.54 -18.48
C GLU A 84 5.42 -10.17 -17.52
N SER A 85 5.49 -8.89 -17.16
CA SER A 85 6.29 -8.46 -16.02
C SER A 85 5.50 -8.71 -14.75
N GLY A 86 6.08 -9.41 -13.78
CA GLY A 86 5.44 -9.68 -12.49
C GLY A 86 5.04 -8.40 -11.74
N ALA A 87 4.06 -8.53 -10.85
CA ALA A 87 3.62 -7.41 -10.03
C ALA A 87 4.76 -6.88 -9.14
N SER A 88 4.77 -5.55 -9.00
CA SER A 88 5.76 -4.81 -8.23
C SER A 88 5.07 -3.85 -7.27
N LEU A 89 5.81 -3.36 -6.27
CA LEU A 89 5.30 -2.42 -5.29
C LEU A 89 4.73 -1.13 -5.93
N TRP A 90 5.27 -0.74 -7.09
CA TRP A 90 4.75 0.40 -7.86
C TRP A 90 3.33 0.15 -8.39
N HIS A 91 2.97 -1.09 -8.73
CA HIS A 91 1.60 -1.42 -9.14
C HIS A 91 0.61 -1.26 -7.98
N ILE A 92 1.04 -1.58 -6.75
CA ILE A 92 0.25 -1.38 -5.52
C ILE A 92 0.07 0.12 -5.30
N GLN A 93 1.15 0.92 -5.42
CA GLN A 93 1.06 2.38 -5.37
C GLN A 93 0.06 2.91 -6.40
N MET A 94 0.12 2.43 -7.65
CA MET A 94 -0.80 2.85 -8.71
C MET A 94 -2.26 2.52 -8.38
N LEU A 95 -2.55 1.33 -7.84
CA LEU A 95 -3.90 0.98 -7.38
C LEU A 95 -4.41 1.92 -6.30
N LEU A 96 -3.57 2.29 -5.33
CA LEU A 96 -3.92 3.25 -4.28
C LEU A 96 -4.22 4.64 -4.87
N ILE A 97 -3.42 5.12 -5.82
CA ILE A 97 -3.68 6.41 -6.50
C ILE A 97 -5.00 6.38 -7.26
N LEU A 98 -5.31 5.29 -7.96
CA LEU A 98 -6.60 5.12 -8.64
C LEU A 98 -7.77 5.06 -7.65
N ALA A 99 -7.58 4.43 -6.49
CA ALA A 99 -8.57 4.40 -5.42
C ALA A 99 -8.87 5.80 -4.90
N PHE A 100 -7.85 6.59 -4.59
CA PHE A 100 -8.00 7.97 -4.14
C PHE A 100 -8.66 8.85 -5.20
N GLY A 101 -8.20 8.79 -6.44
CA GLY A 101 -8.75 9.63 -7.50
C GLY A 101 -10.25 9.38 -7.68
N LYS A 102 -10.67 8.11 -7.62
CA LYS A 102 -12.10 7.77 -7.70
C LYS A 102 -12.87 8.24 -6.46
N SER A 103 -12.27 8.13 -5.28
CA SER A 103 -12.91 8.52 -4.02
C SER A 103 -13.14 10.03 -3.96
N ILE A 104 -12.14 10.83 -4.35
CA ILE A 104 -12.23 12.29 -4.42
C ILE A 104 -13.28 12.74 -5.45
N GLN A 105 -13.40 12.03 -6.57
CA GLN A 105 -14.37 12.38 -7.62
C GLN A 105 -15.82 12.00 -7.23
N SER A 106 -16.02 11.08 -6.29
CA SER A 106 -17.33 10.65 -5.84
C SER A 106 -18.02 11.76 -5.05
N ARG A 107 -18.85 12.57 -5.72
CA ARG A 107 -19.73 13.55 -5.07
C ARG A 107 -20.97 12.93 -4.41
N GLU A 108 -21.33 11.72 -4.83
CA GLU A 108 -22.45 10.94 -4.31
C GLU A 108 -21.90 9.63 -3.73
N HIS A 109 -22.23 9.34 -2.47
CA HIS A 109 -21.88 8.06 -1.83
C HIS A 109 -22.87 6.99 -2.29
N SER A 110 -22.39 5.99 -3.03
CA SER A 110 -23.19 4.80 -3.35
C SER A 110 -23.29 3.90 -2.12
N GLU A 111 -24.39 3.17 -1.98
CA GLU A 111 -24.60 2.17 -0.90
C GLU A 111 -23.50 1.10 -0.84
N MET A 112 -22.68 0.96 -1.90
CA MET A 112 -21.51 0.06 -1.99
C MET A 112 -20.21 0.62 -1.40
N GLY A 113 -20.22 1.79 -0.77
CA GLY A 113 -19.03 2.42 -0.18
C GLY A 113 -18.39 3.50 -1.07
N PRO A 114 -17.30 4.15 -0.64
CA PRO A 114 -16.65 5.20 -1.41
C PRO A 114 -16.13 4.65 -2.74
N SER A 115 -16.42 5.37 -3.84
CA SER A 115 -15.94 5.01 -5.18
C SER A 115 -14.43 4.82 -5.16
N GLY A 116 -13.92 3.68 -5.62
CA GLY A 116 -12.48 3.36 -5.57
C GLY A 116 -12.06 2.35 -4.49
N MET A 117 -12.95 2.00 -3.55
CA MET A 117 -12.66 0.99 -2.51
C MET A 117 -12.23 -0.38 -3.07
N ASN A 118 -12.75 -0.78 -4.24
CA ASN A 118 -12.31 -2.02 -4.90
C ASN A 118 -10.81 -2.02 -5.24
N TYR A 119 -10.25 -0.89 -5.69
CA TYR A 119 -8.81 -0.82 -5.95
C TYR A 119 -8.00 -0.80 -4.66
N PHE A 120 -8.54 -0.20 -3.60
CA PHE A 120 -7.91 -0.20 -2.29
C PHE A 120 -7.82 -1.61 -1.70
N ILE A 121 -8.91 -2.38 -1.75
CA ILE A 121 -8.94 -3.78 -1.29
C ILE A 121 -7.89 -4.60 -2.05
N LEU A 122 -7.87 -4.52 -3.38
CA LEU A 122 -6.87 -5.21 -4.20
C LEU A 122 -5.42 -4.80 -3.85
N ALA A 123 -5.19 -3.53 -3.54
CA ALA A 123 -3.87 -3.05 -3.12
C ALA A 123 -3.44 -3.62 -1.76
N ILE A 124 -4.35 -3.66 -0.78
CA ILE A 124 -4.08 -4.19 0.56
C ILE A 124 -3.93 -5.72 0.54
N GLU A 125 -4.73 -6.43 -0.26
CA GLU A 125 -4.58 -7.88 -0.43
C GLU A 125 -3.25 -8.25 -1.10
N ALA A 126 -2.76 -7.39 -2.00
CA ALA A 126 -1.46 -7.55 -2.65
C ALA A 126 -0.28 -7.00 -1.84
N MET A 127 -0.51 -6.44 -0.65
CA MET A 127 0.54 -5.85 0.18
C MET A 127 1.63 -6.89 0.50
N PRO A 128 2.90 -6.62 0.18
CA PRO A 128 3.94 -7.63 0.36
C PRO A 128 4.39 -7.72 1.83
N ASP A 129 5.07 -8.81 2.15
CA ASP A 129 5.73 -9.02 3.44
C ASP A 129 6.71 -7.88 3.76
N ILE A 130 6.89 -7.57 5.04
CA ILE A 130 7.74 -6.45 5.48
C ILE A 130 9.16 -6.50 4.90
N ARG A 131 9.69 -7.70 4.63
CA ARG A 131 11.00 -7.89 4.02
C ARG A 131 11.10 -7.34 2.60
N ARG A 132 10.03 -7.45 1.80
CA ARG A 132 9.95 -6.87 0.45
C ARG A 132 9.83 -5.35 0.51
N LEU A 133 9.13 -4.82 1.52
CA LEU A 133 9.06 -3.37 1.72
C LEU A 133 10.45 -2.77 2.01
N TYR A 134 11.34 -3.51 2.67
CA TYR A 134 12.73 -3.07 2.87
C TYR A 134 13.58 -3.03 1.58
N GLU A 135 13.16 -3.66 0.47
CA GLU A 135 13.90 -3.60 -0.80
C GLU A 135 13.85 -2.19 -1.42
N ASP A 136 12.71 -1.50 -1.27
CA ASP A 136 12.51 -0.12 -1.70
C ASP A 136 11.83 0.67 -0.57
N PRO A 137 12.60 1.16 0.41
CA PRO A 137 12.04 1.78 1.60
C PRO A 137 11.33 3.09 1.28
N LEU A 138 11.78 3.83 0.26
CA LEU A 138 11.13 5.07 -0.16
C LEU A 138 9.73 4.76 -0.68
N LEU A 139 9.64 3.91 -1.71
CA LEU A 139 8.36 3.53 -2.31
C LEU A 139 7.43 2.86 -1.28
N SER A 140 7.99 2.12 -0.33
CA SER A 140 7.22 1.50 0.75
C SER A 140 6.59 2.53 1.69
N ILE A 141 7.34 3.58 2.06
CA ILE A 141 6.79 4.69 2.85
C ILE A 141 5.67 5.38 2.07
N GLU A 142 5.84 5.60 0.77
CA GLU A 142 4.81 6.20 -0.08
C GLU A 142 3.53 5.35 -0.11
N VAL A 143 3.67 4.03 -0.35
CA VAL A 143 2.55 3.08 -0.37
C VAL A 143 1.85 3.01 0.97
N LEU A 144 2.60 2.89 2.07
CA LEU A 144 2.05 2.84 3.43
C LEU A 144 1.35 4.16 3.79
N CYS A 145 1.93 5.29 3.41
CA CYS A 145 1.34 6.61 3.64
C CYS A 145 0.03 6.78 2.88
N LEU A 146 0.00 6.41 1.59
CA LEU A 146 -1.23 6.39 0.79
C LEU A 146 -2.28 5.47 1.41
N ALA A 147 -1.91 4.27 1.83
CA ALA A 147 -2.86 3.34 2.45
C ALA A 147 -3.44 3.92 3.75
N ALA A 148 -2.60 4.46 4.62
CA ALA A 148 -3.02 5.06 5.88
C ALA A 148 -3.92 6.29 5.67
N LEU A 149 -3.58 7.16 4.72
CA LEU A 149 -4.39 8.32 4.37
C LEU A 149 -5.76 7.92 3.83
N PHE A 150 -5.84 6.82 3.07
CA PHE A 150 -7.11 6.34 2.52
C PHE A 150 -8.00 5.84 3.65
N MET A 151 -7.46 5.01 4.55
CA MET A 151 -8.19 4.53 5.73
C MET A 151 -8.67 5.70 6.59
N HIS A 152 -7.80 6.69 6.84
CA HIS A 152 -8.16 7.87 7.61
C HIS A 152 -9.28 8.67 6.94
N ALA A 153 -9.21 8.89 5.63
CA ALA A 153 -10.27 9.56 4.88
C ALA A 153 -11.60 8.79 4.95
N THR A 154 -11.57 7.46 4.86
CA THR A 154 -12.79 6.64 4.98
C THR A 154 -13.39 6.64 6.38
N ASP A 155 -12.57 6.69 7.42
CA ASP A 155 -13.02 6.72 8.82
C ASP A 155 -13.72 8.05 9.14
N LEU A 156 -13.15 9.17 8.71
CA LEU A 156 -13.77 10.50 8.81
C LEU A 156 -15.12 10.59 8.08
N LEU A 157 -15.23 9.94 6.91
CA LEU A 157 -16.49 9.87 6.17
C LEU A 157 -17.55 9.06 6.93
N GLN A 158 -17.15 7.98 7.60
CA GLN A 158 -18.05 7.15 8.40
C GLN A 158 -18.58 7.92 9.62
N GLU A 159 -17.73 8.66 10.33
CA GLU A 159 -18.14 9.52 11.45
C GLU A 159 -19.10 10.64 11.01
N ALA A 160 -18.83 11.25 9.86
CA ALA A 160 -19.69 12.29 9.28
C ALA A 160 -21.08 11.76 8.92
N TYR A 161 -21.19 10.48 8.54
CA TYR A 161 -22.46 9.84 8.24
C TYR A 161 -23.28 9.57 9.51
N VAL A 162 -22.64 9.06 10.57
CA VAL A 162 -23.30 8.79 11.87
C VAL A 162 -23.84 10.06 12.51
N THR A 163 -23.17 11.19 12.32
CA THR A 163 -23.56 12.48 12.93
C THR A 163 -24.69 13.20 12.17
N LYS A 164 -25.06 12.74 10.97
CA LYS A 164 -26.15 13.32 10.16
C LYS A 164 -27.48 12.56 10.26
N LEU A 165 -27.59 11.59 11.17
CA LEU A 165 -28.83 10.90 11.56
C LEU A 165 -29.30 11.41 12.92
#